data_AF-A0A7C5GHG8-F1
#
_entry.id   AF-A0A7C5GHG8-F1
#
_cell.length_a   1.000
_cell.length_b   1.000
_cell.length_c   1.000
_cell.angle_alpha   90.00
_cell.angle_beta   90.00
_cell.angle_gamma   90.00
#
_symmetry.space_group_name_H-M   'P 1'
#
loop_
_entity.id
_entity.type
_entity.pdbx_description
1 polymer ?
#
loop_
_entity_poly.entity_id
_entity_poly.type
_entity_poly.pdbx_seq_one_letter_code
_entity_poly.pdbx_strand_id
1 'polypeptide(L)'
;FAYRPWGPAIVRYLEPTYSHIIFVMDPFLSHTSSGFVSQILLALSVHFRIPYPTTFVMNKMDLLSGAQRERILRYIDDWDSVFEDIMQENEGVYTTLGVEIYRVISEIEGAIKIIPTSAVTQEGFSEIYYEIQLVPMGGEDIVTGRRDIDFEP
;
A
#
# COMPACT_ATOMS: atom_id res chain seq x y z
N PHE A 1 -12.91 4.52 -6.32
CA PHE A 1 -12.18 5.78 -6.59
C PHE A 1 -11.19 5.59 -7.74
N ALA A 2 -10.17 4.72 -7.61
CA ALA A 2 -9.10 4.61 -8.60
C ALA A 2 -9.50 4.22 -10.04
N TYR A 3 -10.55 3.42 -10.21
CA TYR A 3 -11.03 3.00 -11.54
C TYR A 3 -12.13 3.89 -12.12
N ARG A 4 -12.54 4.95 -11.43
CA ARG A 4 -13.46 5.95 -12.00
C ARG A 4 -12.65 7.01 -12.72
N PRO A 5 -13.12 7.60 -13.84
CA PRO A 5 -12.40 8.64 -14.58
C PRO A 5 -11.92 9.80 -13.69
N TRP A 6 -12.74 10.15 -12.69
CA TRP A 6 -12.44 11.21 -11.73
C TRP A 6 -11.31 10.90 -10.74
N GLY A 7 -10.98 9.63 -10.48
CA GLY A 7 -9.94 9.27 -9.51
C GLY A 7 -8.58 9.86 -9.90
N PRO A 8 -8.00 9.46 -11.05
CA PRO A 8 -6.76 10.04 -11.55
C PRO A 8 -6.89 11.55 -11.85
N ALA A 9 -8.07 12.02 -12.27
CA ALA A 9 -8.28 13.43 -12.58
C ALA A 9 -8.17 14.32 -11.33
N ILE A 10 -8.76 13.90 -10.20
CA ILE A 10 -8.69 14.66 -8.94
C ILE A 10 -7.24 14.83 -8.49
N VAL A 11 -6.43 13.76 -8.53
CA VAL A 11 -5.02 13.84 -8.13
C VAL A 11 -4.23 14.79 -9.05
N ARG A 12 -4.55 14.85 -10.35
CA ARG A 12 -3.95 15.81 -11.29
C ARG A 12 -4.33 17.27 -11.04
N TYR A 13 -5.51 17.52 -10.47
CA TYR A 13 -5.95 18.86 -10.10
C TYR A 13 -5.40 19.32 -8.75
N LEU A 14 -4.92 18.39 -7.91
CA LEU A 14 -4.06 18.71 -6.78
C LEU A 14 -2.66 19.05 -7.27
N GLU A 15 -1.79 19.57 -6.40
CA GLU A 15 -0.40 19.81 -6.75
C GLU A 15 0.37 18.48 -6.83
N PRO A 16 0.78 18.02 -8.04
CA PRO A 16 1.29 16.66 -8.22
C PRO A 16 2.58 16.40 -7.43
N THR A 17 3.41 17.44 -7.28
CA THR A 17 4.69 17.41 -6.57
C THR A 17 4.56 17.06 -5.08
N TYR A 18 3.43 17.42 -4.47
CA TYR A 18 3.18 17.19 -3.04
C TYR A 18 2.06 16.17 -2.80
N SER A 19 1.62 15.49 -3.85
CA SER A 19 0.53 14.52 -3.75
C SER A 19 1.05 13.15 -3.32
N HIS A 20 0.47 12.62 -2.25
CA HIS A 20 0.76 11.30 -1.71
C HIS A 20 -0.50 10.47 -1.58
N ILE A 21 -0.43 9.20 -1.96
CA ILE A 21 -1.55 8.27 -1.88
C ILE A 21 -1.34 7.36 -0.67
N ILE A 22 -2.38 7.24 0.16
CA ILE A 22 -2.42 6.22 1.19
C ILE A 22 -3.42 5.16 0.74
N PHE A 23 -2.93 3.96 0.46
CA PHE A 23 -3.79 2.83 0.16
C PHE A 23 -4.04 2.02 1.42
N VAL A 24 -5.29 1.97 1.87
CA VAL A 24 -5.68 1.33 3.12
C VAL A 24 -6.25 -0.06 2.85
N MET A 25 -5.57 -1.08 3.34
CA MET A 25 -5.97 -2.49 3.37
C MET A 25 -6.68 -2.83 4.68
N ASP A 26 -7.54 -3.84 4.63
CA ASP A 26 -8.26 -4.36 5.79
C ASP A 26 -7.72 -5.76 6.17
N PRO A 27 -7.17 -5.95 7.38
CA PRO A 27 -6.56 -7.20 7.80
C PRO A 27 -7.58 -8.35 7.92
N PHE A 28 -8.87 -8.06 8.08
CA PHE A 28 -9.90 -9.11 8.02
C PHE A 28 -10.01 -9.74 6.64
N LEU A 29 -9.54 -9.07 5.58
CA LEU A 29 -9.46 -9.64 4.24
C LEU A 29 -8.09 -10.29 3.97
N SER A 30 -7.17 -10.25 4.94
CA SER A 30 -5.78 -10.69 4.81
C SER A 30 -5.35 -11.71 5.88
N HIS A 31 -6.31 -12.33 6.58
CA HIS A 31 -6.01 -13.33 7.61
C HIS A 31 -5.61 -14.70 7.03
N THR A 32 -5.88 -14.91 5.75
CA THR A 32 -5.38 -16.00 4.92
C THR A 32 -4.27 -15.49 4.01
N SER A 33 -3.30 -16.32 3.65
CA SER A 33 -2.21 -15.97 2.72
C SER A 33 -2.74 -15.60 1.34
N SER A 34 -3.74 -16.34 0.85
CA SER A 34 -4.48 -16.00 -0.37
C SER A 34 -5.15 -14.62 -0.31
N GLY A 35 -5.74 -14.26 0.84
CA GLY A 35 -6.36 -12.97 1.08
C GLY A 35 -5.34 -11.83 1.16
N PHE A 36 -4.20 -12.08 1.80
CA PHE A 36 -3.07 -11.15 1.88
C PHE A 36 -2.54 -10.83 0.47
N VAL A 37 -2.20 -11.85 -0.32
CA VAL A 37 -1.74 -11.69 -1.72
C VAL A 37 -2.77 -10.94 -2.57
N SER A 38 -4.06 -11.24 -2.38
CA SER A 38 -5.14 -10.57 -3.12
C SER A 38 -5.24 -9.08 -2.80
N GLN A 39 -5.05 -8.69 -1.53
CA GLN A 39 -5.04 -7.29 -1.11
C GLN A 39 -3.84 -6.54 -1.69
N ILE A 40 -2.65 -7.15 -1.71
CA ILE A 40 -1.46 -6.54 -2.32
C ILE A 40 -1.64 -6.38 -3.82
N LEU A 41 -2.13 -7.41 -4.52
CA LEU A 41 -2.40 -7.31 -5.95
C LEU A 41 -3.37 -6.17 -6.26
N LEU A 42 -4.42 -6.00 -5.45
CA LEU A 42 -5.35 -4.87 -5.57
C LEU A 42 -4.64 -3.54 -5.35
N ALA A 43 -3.81 -3.44 -4.31
CA ALA A 43 -3.05 -2.23 -3.98
C ALA A 43 -2.11 -1.82 -5.13
N LEU A 44 -1.36 -2.79 -5.67
CA LEU A 44 -0.49 -2.60 -6.82
C LEU A 44 -1.28 -2.20 -8.06
N SER A 45 -2.44 -2.82 -8.32
CA SER A 45 -3.29 -2.46 -9.45
C SER A 45 -3.79 -1.02 -9.37
N VAL A 46 -4.09 -0.54 -8.15
CA VAL A 46 -4.40 0.89 -7.93
C VAL A 46 -3.19 1.78 -8.16
N HIS A 47 -2.01 1.39 -7.66
CA HIS A 47 -0.77 2.14 -7.87
C HIS A 47 -0.43 2.28 -9.37
N PHE A 48 -0.55 1.20 -10.15
CA PHE A 48 -0.36 1.25 -11.61
C PHE A 48 -1.30 2.23 -12.31
N ARG A 49 -2.53 2.38 -11.79
CA ARG A 49 -3.52 3.29 -12.36
C ARG A 49 -3.26 4.74 -11.98
N ILE A 50 -2.68 4.98 -10.80
CA ILE A 50 -2.40 6.30 -10.25
C ILE A 50 -0.94 6.33 -9.76
N PRO A 51 0.03 6.54 -10.67
CA PRO A 51 1.46 6.38 -10.39
C PRO A 51 2.01 7.61 -9.66
N TYR A 52 1.55 7.79 -8.42
CA TYR A 52 2.04 8.81 -7.49
C TYR A 52 2.70 8.09 -6.31
N PRO A 53 3.55 8.78 -5.54
CA PRO A 53 4.07 8.26 -4.28
C PRO A 53 2.93 7.65 -3.46
N THR A 54 3.08 6.38 -3.08
CA THR A 54 2.03 5.60 -2.45
C THR A 54 2.58 4.88 -1.23
N THR A 55 1.94 5.06 -0.08
CA THR A 55 2.18 4.23 1.11
C THR A 55 1.06 3.21 1.24
N PHE A 56 1.44 1.95 1.39
CA PHE A 56 0.51 0.87 1.70
C PHE A 56 0.34 0.76 3.22
N VAL A 57 -0.90 0.72 3.66
CA VAL A 57 -1.25 0.72 5.09
C VAL A 57 -2.21 -0.42 5.35
N MET A 58 -1.94 -1.23 6.37
CA MET A 58 -2.90 -2.20 6.87
C MET A 58 -3.55 -1.65 8.14
N ASN A 59 -4.80 -1.21 8.06
CA ASN A 59 -5.49 -0.52 9.16
C ASN A 59 -6.45 -1.43 9.91
N LYS A 60 -6.74 -1.13 11.17
CA LYS A 60 -7.58 -1.91 12.11
C LYS A 60 -6.85 -3.08 12.77
N MET A 61 -5.53 -2.96 12.94
CA MET A 61 -4.72 -3.97 13.63
C MET A 61 -5.13 -4.18 15.10
N ASP A 62 -5.88 -3.25 15.70
CA ASP A 62 -6.47 -3.34 17.04
C ASP A 62 -7.63 -4.35 17.14
N LEU A 63 -8.26 -4.71 16.02
CA LEU A 63 -9.40 -5.64 16.01
C LEU A 63 -8.98 -7.11 15.87
N LEU A 64 -7.70 -7.38 15.66
CA LEU A 64 -7.18 -8.73 15.47
C LEU A 64 -6.87 -9.41 16.81
N SER A 65 -7.11 -10.72 16.88
CA SER A 65 -6.52 -11.53 17.95
C SER A 65 -4.99 -11.55 17.86
N GLY A 66 -4.31 -11.87 18.96
CA GLY A 66 -2.83 -11.95 18.99
C GLY A 66 -2.25 -12.85 17.89
N ALA A 67 -2.85 -14.03 17.67
CA ALA A 67 -2.40 -14.96 16.63
C ALA A 67 -2.63 -14.42 15.20
N GLN A 68 -3.77 -13.77 14.94
CA GLN A 68 -4.04 -13.15 13.64
C GLN A 68 -3.08 -12.00 13.36
N ARG A 69 -2.85 -11.15 14.37
CA ARG A 69 -1.91 -10.04 14.30
C ARG A 69 -0.50 -10.51 14.03
N GLU A 70 -0.02 -11.51 14.76
CA GLU A 70 1.30 -12.09 14.58
C GLU A 70 1.49 -12.68 13.18
N ARG A 71 0.49 -13.40 12.67
CA ARG A 71 0.51 -13.93 11.30
C ARG A 71 0.65 -12.81 10.26
N ILE A 72 -0.15 -11.75 10.37
CA ILE A 72 -0.10 -10.63 9.44
C ILE A 72 1.25 -9.91 9.51
N LEU A 73 1.78 -9.67 10.71
CA LEU A 73 3.10 -9.07 10.88
C LEU A 73 4.18 -9.95 10.24
N ARG A 74 4.10 -11.27 10.43
CA ARG A 74 4.99 -12.22 9.77
C ARG A 74 4.94 -12.12 8.26
N TYR A 75 3.75 -12.01 7.67
CA TYR A 75 3.62 -11.83 6.21
C TYR A 75 4.18 -10.49 5.71
N ILE A 76 4.10 -9.43 6.52
CA ILE A 76 4.67 -8.12 6.17
C ILE A 76 6.19 -8.15 6.25
N ASP A 77 6.74 -8.82 7.25
CA ASP A 77 8.18 -8.86 7.54
C ASP A 77 8.92 -9.93 6.70
N ASP A 78 8.23 -11.02 6.35
CA ASP A 78 8.78 -12.19 5.68
C ASP A 78 7.78 -12.74 4.65
N TRP A 79 8.01 -12.39 3.38
CA TRP A 79 7.19 -12.83 2.27
C TRP A 79 7.28 -14.35 2.02
N ASP A 80 8.39 -15.01 2.35
CA ASP A 80 8.52 -16.46 2.17
C ASP A 80 7.50 -17.21 3.05
N SER A 81 7.19 -16.66 4.23
CA SER A 81 6.13 -17.20 5.09
C SER A 81 4.73 -17.18 4.44
N VAL A 82 4.49 -16.23 3.52
CA VAL A 82 3.24 -16.18 2.74
C VAL A 82 3.19 -17.37 1.78
N PHE A 83 4.31 -17.67 1.11
CA PHE A 83 4.39 -18.79 0.18
C PHE A 83 4.16 -20.14 0.86
N GLU A 84 4.79 -20.35 2.02
CA GLU A 84 4.59 -21.56 2.83
C GLU A 84 3.11 -21.77 3.18
N ASP A 85 2.44 -20.70 3.60
CA ASP A 85 1.02 -20.76 3.96
C ASP A 85 0.12 -20.94 2.71
N ILE A 86 0.45 -20.36 1.55
CA ILE A 86 -0.29 -20.63 0.29
C ILE A 86 -0.24 -22.12 -0.05
N MET A 87 0.90 -22.77 0.14
CA MET A 87 1.06 -24.22 -0.08
C MET A 87 0.23 -25.07 0.88
N GLN A 88 -0.13 -24.54 2.04
CA GLN A 88 -0.93 -25.24 3.04
C GLN A 88 -2.43 -24.93 2.95
N GLU A 89 -2.83 -23.79 2.38
CA GLU A 89 -4.22 -23.32 2.40
C GLU A 89 -5.17 -24.05 1.44
N ASN A 90 -4.69 -24.58 0.31
CA ASN A 90 -5.55 -25.25 -0.66
C ASN A 90 -4.80 -26.25 -1.56
N GLU A 91 -5.47 -27.34 -1.92
CA GLU A 91 -5.09 -28.21 -3.05
C GLU A 91 -5.98 -27.87 -4.26
N GLY A 92 -5.48 -27.10 -5.24
CA GLY A 92 -6.25 -26.79 -6.44
C GLY A 92 -5.68 -25.68 -7.35
N VAL A 93 -6.41 -25.37 -8.43
CA VAL A 93 -6.01 -24.37 -9.45
C VAL A 93 -5.79 -22.96 -8.86
N TYR A 94 -6.56 -22.58 -7.84
CA TYR A 94 -6.42 -21.29 -7.18
C TYR A 94 -5.14 -21.18 -6.35
N THR A 95 -4.58 -22.31 -5.89
CA THR A 95 -3.26 -22.36 -5.24
C THR A 95 -2.16 -22.05 -6.26
N THR A 96 -2.24 -22.64 -7.46
CA THR A 96 -1.31 -22.32 -8.55
C THR A 96 -1.35 -20.84 -8.90
N LEU A 97 -2.56 -20.26 -9.00
CA LEU A 97 -2.70 -18.82 -9.23
C LEU A 97 -2.07 -17.99 -8.10
N GLY A 98 -2.32 -18.37 -6.85
CA GLY A 98 -1.73 -17.70 -5.68
C GLY A 98 -0.20 -17.72 -5.71
N VAL A 99 0.41 -18.85 -6.09
CA VAL A 99 1.86 -18.97 -6.27
C VAL A 99 2.40 -18.05 -7.35
N GLU A 100 1.76 -18.03 -8.52
CA GLU A 100 2.26 -17.19 -9.62
C GLU A 100 2.12 -15.70 -9.29
N ILE A 101 1.04 -15.31 -8.62
CA ILE A 101 0.90 -13.93 -8.14
C ILE A 101 1.97 -13.62 -7.07
N TYR A 102 2.17 -14.53 -6.11
CA TYR A 102 3.21 -14.39 -5.09
C TYR A 102 4.58 -14.16 -5.74
N ARG A 103 4.97 -14.99 -6.71
CA ARG A 103 6.26 -14.87 -7.40
C ARG A 103 6.47 -13.50 -8.04
N VAL A 104 5.44 -12.97 -8.70
CA VAL A 104 5.51 -11.63 -9.30
C VAL A 104 5.64 -10.55 -8.24
N ILE A 105 4.95 -10.70 -7.10
CA ILE A 105 5.03 -9.73 -6.00
C ILE A 105 6.38 -9.81 -5.29
N SER A 106 6.92 -11.01 -5.04
CA SER A 106 8.20 -11.20 -4.35
C SER A 106 9.37 -10.60 -5.13
N GLU A 107 9.29 -10.56 -6.47
CA GLU A 107 10.30 -9.88 -7.30
C GLU A 107 10.40 -8.37 -7.04
N ILE A 108 9.35 -7.76 -6.48
CA ILE A 108 9.25 -6.32 -6.22
C ILE A 108 9.04 -6.00 -4.74
N GLU A 109 9.18 -6.98 -3.85
CA GLU A 109 8.87 -6.84 -2.42
C GLU A 109 9.64 -5.70 -1.75
N GLY A 110 10.88 -5.44 -2.17
CA GLY A 110 11.71 -4.35 -1.64
C GLY A 110 11.14 -2.95 -1.91
N ALA A 111 10.21 -2.81 -2.86
CA ALA A 111 9.48 -1.58 -3.13
C ALA A 111 8.12 -1.52 -2.40
N ILE A 112 7.68 -2.62 -1.79
CA ILE A 112 6.38 -2.75 -1.11
C ILE A 112 6.61 -2.68 0.40
N LYS A 113 6.50 -1.48 0.96
CA LYS A 113 6.45 -1.28 2.40
C LYS A 113 5.00 -1.17 2.87
N ILE A 114 4.57 -2.11 3.71
CA ILE A 114 3.24 -2.11 4.33
C ILE A 114 3.38 -1.66 5.78
N ILE A 115 2.68 -0.59 6.15
CA ILE A 115 2.68 -0.10 7.54
C ILE A 115 1.47 -0.68 8.28
N PRO A 116 1.67 -1.52 9.31
CA PRO A 116 0.58 -1.94 10.19
C PRO A 116 0.10 -0.76 11.04
N THR A 117 -1.21 -0.54 11.12
CA THR A 117 -1.80 0.63 11.76
C THR A 117 -3.12 0.35 12.45
N SER A 118 -3.48 1.26 13.34
CA SER A 118 -4.80 1.33 13.94
C SER A 118 -5.21 2.79 14.04
N ALA A 119 -6.24 3.19 13.29
CA ALA A 119 -6.82 4.52 13.39
C ALA A 119 -7.42 4.83 14.78
N VAL A 120 -7.74 3.80 15.58
CA VAL A 120 -8.28 3.95 16.94
C VAL A 120 -7.18 4.23 17.95
N THR A 121 -6.08 3.48 17.88
CA THR A 121 -4.97 3.58 18.84
C THR A 121 -3.84 4.50 18.36
N GLN A 122 -3.92 4.99 17.11
CA GLN A 122 -2.90 5.78 16.41
C GLN A 122 -1.59 5.03 16.15
N GLU A 123 -1.59 3.70 16.25
CA GLU A 123 -0.47 2.86 15.87
C GLU A 123 -0.07 3.11 14.40
N GLY A 124 1.24 3.25 14.15
CA GLY A 124 1.84 3.38 12.81
C GLY A 124 1.67 4.75 12.16
N PHE A 125 1.11 5.74 12.86
CA PHE A 125 0.90 7.10 12.32
C PHE A 125 2.22 7.86 12.18
N SER A 126 3.19 7.63 13.07
CA SER A 126 4.54 8.19 12.97
C SER A 126 5.25 7.76 11.70
N GLU A 127 5.12 6.48 11.35
CA GLU A 127 5.71 5.86 10.18
C GLU A 127 5.03 6.36 8.91
N ILE A 128 3.70 6.47 8.90
CA ILE A 128 2.98 7.11 7.78
C ILE A 128 3.45 8.55 7.58
N TYR A 129 3.54 9.32 8.66
CA TYR A 129 3.97 10.71 8.59
C TYR A 129 5.39 10.82 8.03
N TYR A 130 6.30 9.95 8.48
CA TYR A 130 7.66 9.87 7.95
C TYR A 130 7.68 9.57 6.44
N GLU A 131 6.91 8.59 5.96
CA GLU A 131 6.83 8.28 4.52
C GLU A 131 6.31 9.46 3.69
N ILE A 132 5.33 10.21 4.20
CA ILE A 132 4.81 11.41 3.52
C ILE A 132 5.89 12.49 3.43
N GLN A 133 6.71 12.66 4.48
CA GLN A 133 7.79 13.65 4.49
C GLN A 133 8.91 13.35 3.50
N LEU A 134 9.12 12.08 3.14
CA LEU A 134 10.12 11.71 2.14
C LEU A 134 9.75 12.20 0.73
N VAL A 135 8.46 12.40 0.44
CA VAL A 135 8.02 12.82 -0.91
C VAL A 135 8.53 14.21 -1.30
N PRO A 136 8.36 15.28 -0.48
CA PRO A 136 9.01 16.56 -0.75
C PRO A 136 10.54 16.48 -0.75
N MET A 137 11.14 15.66 0.12
CA MET A 137 12.59 15.60 0.34
C MET A 137 13.35 14.84 -0.76
N GLY A 138 12.69 13.91 -1.46
CA GLY A 138 13.27 13.16 -2.58
C GLY A 138 13.04 13.80 -3.97
N GLY A 139 12.40 14.97 -4.02
CA GLY A 139 11.96 15.66 -5.25
C GLY A 139 12.67 16.99 -5.56
N GLU A 140 13.81 17.27 -4.93
CA GLU A 140 14.70 18.39 -5.28
C GLU A 140 15.60 17.94 -6.46
N ASP A 141 15.34 18.25 -7.73
CA ASP A 141 15.56 19.57 -8.34
C ASP A 141 14.46 20.60 -8.05
N ILE A 142 14.67 21.38 -7.00
CA ILE A 142 13.98 22.65 -6.79
C ILE A 142 14.53 23.65 -7.82
N VAL A 143 14.06 23.58 -9.07
CA VAL A 143 14.09 24.78 -9.90
C VAL A 143 13.09 25.72 -9.23
N THR A 144 13.63 26.73 -8.58
CA THR A 144 12.93 27.84 -7.96
C THR A 144 12.07 28.54 -9.02
N GLY A 145 10.88 28.02 -9.28
CA GLY A 145 9.86 28.62 -10.10
C GLY A 145 9.11 29.64 -9.28
N ARG A 146 9.49 30.91 -9.42
CA ARG A 146 8.70 32.08 -9.03
C ARG A 146 7.20 31.80 -9.24
N ARG A 147 6.42 31.91 -8.17
CA ARG A 147 4.97 32.05 -8.26
C ARG A 147 4.66 33.46 -8.77
N ASP A 148 4.61 33.63 -10.08
CA ASP A 148 3.88 34.74 -10.68
C ASP A 148 2.40 34.28 -10.76
N ILE A 149 1.72 34.37 -9.63
CA ILE A 149 0.25 34.35 -9.58
C ILE A 149 -0.19 35.81 -9.54
N ASP A 150 -0.27 36.41 -10.72
CA ASP A 150 -1.01 37.64 -10.91
C ASP A 150 -2.50 37.33 -10.72
N PHE A 151 -3.04 37.70 -9.56
CA PHE A 151 -4.47 37.95 -9.43
C PHE A 151 -4.76 39.30 -10.08
N GLU A 152 -5.22 39.28 -11.33
CA GLU A 152 -5.96 40.44 -11.85
C GLU A 152 -7.40 40.44 -11.31
N PRO A 153 -7.93 41.65 -11.02
CA PRO A 153 -9.07 41.88 -10.10
C PRO A 153 -10.45 41.43 -10.61
#